data_AF-A0AAU4P030-F1
#
_entry.id   AF-A0AAU4P030-F1
#
_cell.length_a   1.000
_cell.length_b   1.000
_cell.length_c   1.000
_cell.angle_alpha   90.00
_cell.angle_beta   90.00
_cell.angle_gamma   90.00
#
_symmetry.space_group_name_H-M   'P 1'
#
loop_
_entity.id
_entity.type
_entity.pdbx_description
1 polymer ?
#
loop_
_entity_poly.entity_id
_entity_poly.type
_entity_poly.pdbx_seq_one_letter_code
_entity_poly.pdbx_strand_id
1 'polypeptide(L)'
;MMFVVADVGAMRAASRSVLGEAEQIGVLPRGVNALPGASTAAALARAEARAVSVLNDLVAGFSATARSLDIAAVGYADADSANAARLEGILRGGR
;
A
#
# COMPACT_ATOMS: atom_id res chain seq x y z
N MET A 1 -1.16 7.74 -26.46
CA MET A 1 -0.85 8.18 -25.08
C MET A 1 -2.01 8.03 -24.08
N MET A 2 -3.23 7.65 -24.48
CA MET A 2 -4.40 7.58 -23.58
C MET A 2 -4.42 6.35 -22.63
N PHE A 3 -3.84 5.22 -23.03
CA PHE A 3 -3.85 3.98 -22.24
C PHE A 3 -2.92 4.02 -21.01
N VAL A 4 -1.71 4.59 -21.14
CA VAL A 4 -0.70 4.59 -20.05
C VAL A 4 -1.02 5.60 -18.94
N VAL A 5 -1.61 6.76 -19.29
CA VAL A 5 -2.12 7.71 -18.28
C VAL A 5 -3.24 7.07 -17.45
N ALA A 6 -4.06 6.22 -18.09
CA ALA A 6 -5.07 5.44 -17.38
C ALA A 6 -4.42 4.40 -16.45
N ASP A 7 -3.34 3.73 -16.88
CA ASP A 7 -2.61 2.75 -16.05
C ASP A 7 -1.92 3.40 -14.83
N VAL A 8 -1.26 4.55 -15.01
CA VAL A 8 -0.66 5.33 -13.90
C VAL A 8 -1.74 5.86 -12.96
N GLY A 9 -2.86 6.34 -13.50
CA GLY A 9 -4.01 6.77 -12.72
C GLY A 9 -4.63 5.65 -11.90
N ALA A 10 -4.77 4.45 -12.49
CA ALA A 10 -5.27 3.25 -11.83
C ALA A 10 -4.33 2.78 -10.71
N MET A 11 -3.02 2.78 -10.94
CA MET A 11 -2.01 2.43 -9.92
C MET A 11 -2.07 3.39 -8.72
N ARG A 12 -2.18 4.70 -8.96
CA ARG A 12 -2.33 5.69 -7.88
C ARG A 12 -3.67 5.57 -7.14
N ALA A 13 -4.75 5.23 -7.85
CA ALA A 13 -6.03 4.94 -7.22
C ALA A 13 -5.97 3.70 -6.32
N ALA A 14 -5.32 2.63 -6.79
CA ALA A 14 -5.09 1.42 -6.01
C ALA A 14 -4.21 1.70 -4.77
N SER A 15 -3.13 2.49 -4.90
CA SER A 15 -2.30 2.90 -3.76
C SER A 15 -3.11 3.62 -2.68
N ARG A 16 -3.95 4.59 -3.07
CA ARG A 16 -4.85 5.29 -2.12
C ARG A 16 -5.86 4.36 -1.46
N SER A 17 -6.43 3.42 -2.21
CA SER A 17 -7.34 2.42 -1.66
C SER A 17 -6.66 1.58 -0.58
N VAL A 18 -5.44 1.10 -0.86
CA VAL A 18 -4.64 0.31 0.08
C VAL A 18 -4.29 1.10 1.35
N LEU A 19 -3.96 2.38 1.21
CA LEU A 19 -3.71 3.24 2.37
C LEU A 19 -4.98 3.45 3.21
N GLY A 20 -6.14 3.62 2.58
CA GLY A 20 -7.41 3.74 3.29
C GLY A 20 -7.78 2.49 4.10
N GLU A 21 -7.46 1.30 3.60
CA GLU A 21 -7.61 0.04 4.35
C GLU A 21 -6.66 -0.01 5.56
N ALA A 22 -5.41 0.41 5.38
CA ALA A 22 -4.42 0.48 6.47
C ALA A 22 -4.87 1.43 7.60
N GLU A 23 -5.44 2.59 7.24
CA GLU A 23 -6.00 3.54 8.20
C GLU A 23 -7.17 2.95 8.99
N GLN A 24 -8.12 2.28 8.32
CA GLN A 24 -9.26 1.64 8.99
C GLN A 24 -8.82 0.59 10.03
N ILE A 25 -7.81 -0.22 9.69
CA ILE A 25 -7.25 -1.22 10.61
C ILE A 25 -6.58 -0.56 11.82
N GLY A 26 -5.91 0.59 11.62
CA GLY A 26 -5.26 1.34 12.69
C GLY A 26 -6.22 1.91 13.74
N VAL A 27 -7.48 2.17 13.36
CA VAL A 27 -8.51 2.78 14.25
C VAL A 27 -9.33 1.70 14.99
N LEU A 28 -9.13 0.42 14.70
CA LEU A 28 -9.93 -0.67 15.30
C LEU A 28 -9.76 -0.70 16.84
N PRO A 29 -10.86 -0.74 17.63
CA PRO A 29 -10.79 -0.73 19.08
C PRO A 29 -9.95 -1.90 19.62
N ARG A 30 -8.91 -1.58 20.40
CA ARG A 30 -8.10 -2.55 21.13
C ARG A 30 -8.59 -2.56 22.57
N GLY A 31 -9.23 -3.65 22.99
CA GLY A 31 -9.79 -3.72 24.33
C GLY A 31 -10.01 -5.14 24.80
N VAL A 32 -9.49 -5.42 25.99
CA VAL A 32 -9.74 -6.64 26.75
C VAL A 32 -10.71 -6.33 27.89
N ASN A 33 -11.82 -7.07 27.94
CA ASN A 33 -12.75 -7.02 29.06
C ASN A 33 -12.15 -7.83 30.23
N ALA A 34 -11.97 -7.21 31.41
CA ALA A 34 -11.31 -7.85 32.54
C ALA A 34 -12.18 -8.98 33.14
N LEU A 35 -11.67 -10.22 33.12
CA LEU A 35 -12.31 -11.37 33.79
C LEU A 35 -11.67 -11.65 35.16
N PRO A 36 -12.42 -12.22 36.13
CA PRO A 36 -11.88 -12.58 37.44
C PRO A 36 -10.79 -13.67 37.35
N GLY A 37 -9.65 -13.43 37.98
CA GLY A 37 -8.54 -14.40 38.14
C GLY A 37 -7.23 -14.01 37.43
N ALA A 38 -6.11 -14.07 38.15
CA ALA A 38 -4.80 -13.61 37.66
C ALA A 38 -4.26 -14.40 36.46
N SER A 39 -4.50 -15.71 36.39
CA SER A 39 -4.08 -16.57 35.26
C SER A 39 -4.84 -16.24 33.98
N THR A 40 -6.16 -16.04 34.08
CA THR A 40 -7.03 -15.66 32.96
C THR A 40 -6.66 -14.28 32.44
N ALA A 41 -6.45 -13.29 33.33
CA ALA A 41 -6.01 -11.95 32.96
C ALA A 41 -4.66 -11.96 32.22
N ALA A 42 -3.68 -12.74 32.71
CA ALA A 42 -2.38 -12.86 32.07
C ALA A 42 -2.44 -13.56 30.70
N ALA A 43 -3.31 -14.56 30.52
CA ALA A 43 -3.52 -15.21 29.23
C ALA A 43 -4.14 -14.23 28.20
N LEU A 44 -5.11 -13.44 28.63
CA LEU A 44 -5.82 -12.48 27.80
C LEU A 44 -4.92 -11.31 27.38
N ALA A 45 -4.10 -10.78 28.30
CA ALA A 45 -3.11 -9.75 28.00
C ALA A 45 -2.08 -10.21 26.94
N ARG A 46 -1.64 -11.48 27.00
CA ARG A 46 -0.75 -12.04 25.97
C ARG A 46 -1.46 -12.20 24.62
N ALA A 47 -2.73 -12.60 24.63
CA ALA A 47 -3.52 -12.72 23.42
C ALA A 47 -3.73 -11.35 22.75
N GLU A 48 -4.00 -10.31 23.55
CA GLU A 48 -4.12 -8.93 23.07
C GLU A 48 -2.79 -8.42 22.50
N ALA A 49 -1.68 -8.59 23.23
CA ALA A 49 -0.37 -8.18 22.72
C ALA A 49 -0.04 -8.84 21.37
N ARG A 50 -0.38 -10.11 21.19
CA ARG A 50 -0.24 -10.81 19.90
C ARG A 50 -1.18 -10.24 18.84
N ALA A 51 -2.45 -10.00 19.16
CA ALA A 51 -3.41 -9.42 18.23
C ALA A 51 -2.97 -8.02 17.77
N VAL A 52 -2.52 -7.18 18.70
CA VAL A 52 -1.98 -5.84 18.41
C VAL A 52 -0.75 -5.92 17.52
N SER A 53 0.16 -6.85 17.78
CA SER A 53 1.33 -7.07 16.91
C SER A 53 0.92 -7.43 15.49
N VAL A 54 0.02 -8.40 15.32
CA VAL A 54 -0.46 -8.84 14.00
C VAL A 54 -1.14 -7.70 13.25
N LEU A 55 -1.96 -6.88 13.92
CA LEU A 55 -2.58 -5.71 13.30
C LEU A 55 -1.55 -4.68 12.85
N ASN A 56 -0.50 -4.43 13.64
CA ASN A 56 0.58 -3.53 13.24
C ASN A 56 1.34 -4.06 12.02
N ASP A 57 1.65 -5.37 12.00
CA ASP A 57 2.33 -6.01 10.85
C ASP A 57 1.47 -5.91 9.58
N LEU A 58 0.15 -6.07 9.71
CA LEU A 58 -0.78 -5.93 8.60
C LEU A 58 -0.80 -4.50 8.03
N VAL A 59 -0.87 -3.49 8.90
CA VAL A 59 -0.78 -2.06 8.52
C VAL A 59 0.54 -1.75 7.82
N ALA A 60 1.65 -2.30 8.32
CA ALA A 60 2.97 -2.16 7.70
C ALA A 60 3.01 -2.80 6.30
N GLY A 61 2.40 -3.98 6.14
CA GLY A 61 2.29 -4.68 4.86
C GLY A 61 1.47 -3.90 3.81
N PHE A 62 0.32 -3.34 4.20
CA PHE A 62 -0.45 -2.46 3.31
C PHE A 62 0.34 -1.22 2.92
N SER A 63 1.03 -0.59 3.87
CA SER A 63 1.88 0.59 3.60
C SER A 63 3.02 0.28 2.63
N ALA A 64 3.65 -0.90 2.75
CA ALA A 64 4.67 -1.35 1.81
C ALA A 64 4.09 -1.62 0.41
N THR A 65 2.88 -2.19 0.34
CA THR A 65 2.17 -2.44 -0.91
C THR A 65 1.82 -1.14 -1.64
N ALA A 66 1.28 -0.15 -0.93
CA ALA A 66 1.00 1.18 -1.47
C ALA A 66 2.27 1.83 -2.05
N ARG A 67 3.39 1.78 -1.32
CA ARG A 67 4.68 2.30 -1.79
C ARG A 67 5.15 1.61 -3.07
N SER A 68 5.00 0.28 -3.14
CA SER A 68 5.35 -0.50 -4.34
C SER A 68 4.53 -0.07 -5.56
N LEU A 69 3.22 0.14 -5.37
CA LEU A 69 2.32 0.61 -6.42
C LEU A 69 2.70 2.02 -6.92
N ASP A 70 3.06 2.93 -6.02
CA ASP A 70 3.51 4.27 -6.41
C ASP A 70 4.84 4.27 -7.16
N ILE A 71 5.80 3.42 -6.75
CA ILE A 71 7.06 3.25 -7.48
C ILE A 71 6.80 2.69 -8.88
N ALA A 72 5.92 1.69 -9.00
CA ALA A 72 5.55 1.13 -10.30
C ALA A 72 4.91 2.20 -11.20
N ALA A 73 4.03 3.04 -10.65
CA ALA A 73 3.41 4.14 -11.40
C ALA A 73 4.44 5.15 -11.95
N VAL A 74 5.49 5.47 -11.17
CA VAL A 74 6.59 6.33 -11.61
C VAL A 74 7.41 5.66 -12.71
N GLY A 75 7.81 4.39 -12.50
CA GLY A 75 8.60 3.65 -13.49
C GLY A 75 7.90 3.52 -14.85
N TYR A 76 6.58 3.33 -14.84
CA TYR A 76 5.78 3.34 -16.08
C TYR A 76 5.80 4.69 -16.79
N ALA A 77 5.67 5.79 -16.04
CA ALA A 77 5.70 7.14 -16.62
C ALA A 77 7.07 7.50 -17.22
N ASP A 78 8.16 7.09 -16.57
CA ASP A 78 9.52 7.30 -17.07
C ASP A 78 9.77 6.50 -18.36
N ALA A 79 9.34 5.23 -18.39
CA ALA A 79 9.44 4.38 -19.56
C ALA A 79 8.62 4.95 -20.75
N ASP A 80 7.42 5.47 -20.50
CA ASP A 80 6.59 6.11 -21.52
C ASP A 80 7.26 7.37 -22.09
N SER A 81 7.80 8.21 -21.21
CA SER A 81 8.51 9.44 -21.62
C SER A 81 9.74 9.12 -22.48
N ALA A 82 10.51 8.11 -22.10
CA ALA A 82 11.67 7.65 -22.88
C ALA A 82 11.25 7.10 -24.25
N ASN A 83 10.16 6.32 -24.31
CA ASN A 83 9.63 5.79 -25.56
C ASN A 83 9.10 6.91 -26.48
N ALA A 84 8.39 7.90 -25.94
CA ALA A 84 7.91 9.05 -26.69
C ALA A 84 9.07 9.86 -27.31
N ALA A 85 10.13 10.13 -26.54
CA ALA A 85 11.33 10.80 -27.03
C ALA A 85 12.02 10.01 -28.14
N ARG A 86 12.11 8.67 -28.02
CA ARG A 86 12.66 7.79 -29.05
C ARG A 86 11.86 7.88 -30.35
N LEU A 87 10.54 7.85 -30.27
CA LEU A 87 9.66 7.93 -31.44
C LEU A 87 9.72 9.30 -32.12
N GLU A 88 9.76 10.40 -31.36
CA GLU A 88 9.98 11.74 -31.94
C GLU A 88 11.33 11.82 -32.67
N GLY A 89 12.39 11.24 -32.11
CA GLY A 89 13.71 11.19 -32.74
C GLY A 89 13.70 10.45 -34.09
N ILE A 90 12.96 9.34 -34.18
CA ILE A 90 12.78 8.59 -35.43
C ILE A 90 12.00 9.42 -36.46
N LEU A 91 10.93 10.11 -36.04
CA LEU A 91 10.08 10.90 -36.93
C LEU A 91 10.78 12.17 -37.47
N ARG A 92 11.69 12.78 -36.69
CA ARG A 92 12.38 14.02 -37.08
C ARG A 92 13.64 13.83 -37.93
N GLY A 93 14.02 12.59 -38.26
CA GLY A 93 15.12 12.30 -39.18
C GLY A 93 15.97 11.12 -38.73
N GLY A 94 15.52 9.92 -39.08
CA GLY A 94 16.38 8.74 -39.06
C GLY A 94 17.52 8.89 -40.07
N ARG A 95 18.76 8.67 -39.62
CA ARG A 95 19.80 8.08 -40.46
C ARG A 95 19.71 6.57 -40.35
#